data_AF-A0A960E2U3-F1
#
_entry.id   AF-A0A960E2U3-F1
#
_cell.length_a   1.000
_cell.length_b   1.000
_cell.length_c   1.000
_cell.angle_alpha   90.00
_cell.angle_beta   90.00
_cell.angle_gamma   90.00
#
_symmetry.space_group_name_H-M   'P 1'
#
loop_
_entity.id
_entity.type
_entity.pdbx_description
1 polymer ?
#
loop_
_entity_poly.entity_id
_entity_poly.type
_entity_poly.pdbx_seq_one_letter_code
_entity_poly.pdbx_strand_id
1 'polypeptide(L)'
;MTAAERLPVAIDAMGGDRAPAEIVAGAIRARDELGVPVVLVGRPDEVGDTDGIEVLPASEVIAMDADPGRSVRTMKDSSLVRAAEAVRDGKACAMVSAGNTGATMGAALLRMKRLGGVGRPAIATPIPNPGSDNPTVLLDAGANAECTPEWLVQFAQMGATYARHRYGIEAPRVGLLSIGEEP
;
A
#
# COMPACT_ATOMS: atom_id res chain seq x y z
N MET A 1 6.18 19.47 -12.53
CA MET A 1 4.93 18.80 -12.93
C MET A 1 3.77 19.59 -12.38
N THR A 2 2.92 20.12 -13.27
CA THR A 2 1.64 20.73 -12.88
C THR A 2 0.71 19.63 -12.34
N ALA A 3 -0.33 19.99 -11.58
CA ALA A 3 -1.30 19.01 -11.08
C ALA A 3 -1.95 18.17 -12.20
N ALA A 4 -1.98 18.68 -13.43
CA ALA A 4 -2.54 18.01 -14.62
C ALA A 4 -1.68 16.86 -15.17
N GLU A 5 -0.42 16.67 -14.74
CA GLU A 5 0.47 15.60 -15.20
C GLU A 5 0.65 14.45 -14.19
N ARG A 6 0.02 14.53 -13.01
CA ARG A 6 0.16 13.50 -11.98
C ARG A 6 -0.92 12.44 -12.14
N LEU A 7 -0.50 11.19 -12.40
CA LEU A 7 -1.39 10.04 -12.34
C LEU A 7 -2.04 9.92 -10.95
N PRO A 8 -3.31 9.51 -10.87
CA PRO A 8 -4.02 9.39 -9.60
C PRO A 8 -3.50 8.26 -8.72
N VAL A 9 -3.85 8.31 -7.44
CA VAL A 9 -3.76 7.17 -6.52
C VAL A 9 -5.07 6.38 -6.61
N ALA A 10 -4.97 5.09 -6.91
CA ALA A 10 -6.12 4.18 -6.93
C ALA A 10 -6.47 3.74 -5.51
N ILE A 11 -7.67 4.09 -5.04
CA ILE A 11 -8.13 3.79 -3.68
C ILE A 11 -9.18 2.69 -3.76
N ASP A 12 -8.89 1.53 -3.17
CA ASP A 12 -9.88 0.46 -2.98
C ASP A 12 -10.97 0.96 -2.02
N ALA A 13 -12.11 1.37 -2.58
CA ALA A 13 -13.20 1.98 -1.84
C ALA A 13 -13.96 0.97 -0.97
N MET A 14 -13.82 -0.33 -1.24
CA MET A 14 -14.63 -1.38 -0.62
C MET A 14 -13.92 -2.06 0.55
N GLY A 15 -12.62 -1.83 0.71
CA GLY A 15 -11.79 -2.47 1.75
C GLY A 15 -11.81 -1.69 3.07
N GLY A 16 -12.14 -2.38 4.17
CA GLY A 16 -12.02 -1.89 5.54
C GLY A 16 -13.33 -1.94 6.32
N ASP A 17 -13.24 -1.91 7.65
CA ASP A 17 -14.38 -2.13 8.56
C ASP A 17 -15.50 -1.08 8.43
N ARG A 18 -15.15 0.12 7.98
CA ARG A 18 -16.07 1.25 7.77
C ARG A 18 -16.15 1.70 6.31
N ALA A 19 -15.77 0.80 5.40
CA ALA A 19 -15.93 1.02 3.97
C ALA A 19 -17.42 0.93 3.56
N PRO A 20 -17.84 1.65 2.51
CA PRO A 20 -17.04 2.58 1.71
C PRO A 20 -16.96 4.00 2.30
N ALA A 21 -17.85 4.37 3.21
CA ALA A 21 -18.05 5.75 3.66
C ALA A 21 -16.76 6.45 4.12
N GLU A 22 -15.98 5.82 5.01
CA GLU A 22 -14.76 6.44 5.55
C GLU A 22 -13.63 6.50 4.52
N ILE A 23 -13.59 5.55 3.60
CA ILE A 23 -12.59 5.53 2.53
C ILE A 23 -12.85 6.66 1.53
N VAL A 24 -14.12 6.86 1.16
CA VAL A 24 -14.55 7.94 0.27
C VAL A 24 -14.32 9.30 0.93
N ALA A 25 -14.70 9.46 2.20
CA ALA A 25 -14.42 10.68 2.96
C ALA A 25 -12.89 10.99 3.01
N GLY A 26 -12.06 9.98 3.22
CA GLY A 26 -10.60 10.11 3.17
C GLY A 26 -10.07 10.52 1.79
N ALA A 27 -10.64 9.96 0.71
CA ALA A 27 -10.28 10.31 -0.66
C ALA A 27 -10.64 11.77 -1.01
N ILE A 28 -11.84 12.23 -0.62
CA ILE A 28 -12.29 13.62 -0.79
C ILE A 28 -11.34 14.56 -0.05
N ARG A 29 -11.02 14.27 1.21
CA ARG A 29 -10.07 15.07 1.99
C ARG A 29 -8.67 15.11 1.36
N ALA A 30 -8.18 13.98 0.85
CA ALA A 30 -6.88 13.95 0.17
C ALA A 30 -6.87 14.80 -1.11
N ARG A 31 -7.97 14.82 -1.87
CA ARG A 31 -8.14 15.69 -3.03
C ARG A 31 -8.16 17.17 -2.62
N ASP A 32 -8.98 17.52 -1.64
CA ASP A 32 -9.27 18.92 -1.30
C ASP A 32 -8.17 19.57 -0.45
N GLU A 33 -7.67 18.86 0.55
CA GLU A 33 -6.67 19.40 1.49
C GLU A 33 -5.24 19.28 0.93
N LEU A 34 -4.95 18.23 0.17
CA LEU A 34 -3.59 17.91 -0.29
C LEU A 34 -3.39 18.06 -1.80
N GLY A 35 -4.46 18.25 -2.58
CA GLY A 35 -4.38 18.34 -4.04
C GLY A 35 -3.90 17.03 -4.70
N VAL A 36 -4.08 15.88 -4.02
CA VAL A 36 -3.67 14.57 -4.55
C VAL A 36 -4.75 14.08 -5.51
N PRO A 37 -4.43 13.79 -6.79
CA PRO A 37 -5.39 13.19 -7.69
C PRO A 37 -5.71 11.76 -7.21
N VAL A 38 -6.99 11.44 -7.14
CA VAL A 38 -7.50 10.15 -6.63
C VAL A 38 -8.52 9.56 -7.59
N VAL A 39 -8.56 8.23 -7.64
CA VAL A 39 -9.63 7.47 -8.30
C VAL A 39 -10.11 6.39 -7.33
N LEU A 40 -11.42 6.29 -7.15
CA LEU A 40 -12.03 5.27 -6.31
C LEU A 40 -12.19 3.98 -7.13
N VAL A 41 -11.93 2.83 -6.54
CA VAL A 41 -12.12 1.52 -7.19
C VAL A 41 -13.10 0.72 -6.37
N GLY A 42 -14.23 0.34 -6.96
CA GLY A 42 -15.29 -0.33 -6.23
C GLY A 42 -16.58 -0.48 -7.01
N ARG A 43 -17.63 -0.91 -6.32
CA ARG A 43 -18.97 -1.07 -6.89
C ARG A 43 -19.63 0.30 -7.03
N PRO A 44 -19.97 0.75 -8.26
CA PRO A 44 -20.53 2.08 -8.46
C PRO A 44 -21.80 2.36 -7.67
N ASP A 45 -22.64 1.33 -7.48
CA ASP A 45 -23.92 1.47 -6.77
C ASP A 45 -23.77 1.49 -5.23
N GLU A 46 -22.60 1.09 -4.70
CA GLU A 46 -22.34 0.99 -3.25
C GLU A 46 -21.41 2.10 -2.74
N VAL A 47 -20.60 2.72 -3.60
CA VAL A 47 -19.56 3.69 -3.19
C VAL A 47 -20.12 4.96 -2.52
N GLY A 48 -21.39 5.29 -2.76
CA GLY A 48 -22.04 6.47 -2.19
C GLY A 48 -21.69 7.77 -2.93
N ASP A 49 -21.78 8.90 -2.23
CA ASP A 49 -21.45 10.22 -2.79
C ASP A 49 -19.93 10.41 -2.86
N THR A 50 -19.41 10.50 -4.08
CA THR A 50 -17.97 10.63 -4.35
C THR A 50 -17.52 12.08 -4.49
N ASP A 51 -18.45 13.04 -4.40
CA ASP A 51 -18.22 14.46 -4.62
C ASP A 51 -17.48 14.75 -5.94
N GLY A 52 -17.80 13.98 -6.98
CA GLY A 52 -17.20 14.13 -8.31
C GLY A 52 -15.86 13.42 -8.51
N ILE A 53 -15.37 12.64 -7.54
CA ILE A 53 -14.22 11.73 -7.77
C ILE A 53 -14.65 10.61 -8.72
N GLU A 54 -13.81 10.32 -9.72
CA GLU A 54 -14.00 9.23 -10.66
C GLU A 54 -14.03 7.87 -9.95
N VAL A 55 -14.92 6.99 -10.42
CA VAL A 55 -15.04 5.61 -9.94
C VAL A 55 -14.64 4.66 -11.06
N LEU A 56 -13.55 3.93 -10.87
CA LEU A 56 -13.18 2.77 -11.65
C LEU A 56 -14.05 1.57 -11.18
N PRO A 57 -14.98 1.06 -12.01
CA PRO A 57 -15.88 0.01 -11.59
C PRO A 57 -15.15 -1.32 -11.34
N ALA A 58 -15.59 -2.00 -10.29
CA ALA A 58 -15.24 -3.37 -9.93
C ALA A 58 -16.49 -4.07 -9.37
N SER A 59 -16.82 -5.28 -9.83
CA SER A 59 -18.02 -6.00 -9.39
C SER A 59 -17.81 -6.85 -8.14
N GLU A 60 -16.57 -7.21 -7.82
CA GLU A 60 -16.24 -8.09 -6.69
C GLU A 60 -15.59 -7.33 -5.52
N VAL A 61 -15.69 -7.90 -4.33
CA VAL A 61 -15.02 -7.40 -3.11
C VAL A 61 -14.42 -8.58 -2.37
N ILE A 62 -13.12 -8.50 -2.04
CA ILE A 62 -12.47 -9.52 -1.21
C ILE A 62 -12.79 -9.18 0.24
N ALA A 63 -13.52 -10.07 0.92
CA ALA A 63 -13.87 -9.90 2.33
C ALA A 63 -12.63 -9.96 3.24
N MET A 64 -12.74 -9.33 4.42
CA MET A 64 -11.62 -9.24 5.38
C MET A 64 -11.14 -10.61 5.88
N ASP A 65 -12.04 -11.58 6.01
CA ASP A 65 -11.80 -12.94 6.50
C ASP A 65 -11.51 -13.95 5.38
N ALA A 66 -11.49 -13.51 4.12
CA ALA A 66 -11.27 -14.40 2.99
C ALA A 66 -9.81 -14.91 2.93
N ASP A 67 -9.63 -16.12 2.38
CA ASP A 67 -8.29 -16.63 2.09
C ASP A 67 -7.61 -15.73 1.03
N PRO A 68 -6.47 -15.08 1.35
CA PRO A 68 -5.89 -14.06 0.48
C PRO A 68 -5.32 -14.66 -0.81
N GLY A 69 -4.68 -15.83 -0.72
CA GLY A 69 -3.96 -16.45 -1.83
C GLY A 69 -4.91 -16.95 -2.93
N ARG A 70 -6.05 -17.52 -2.54
CA ARG A 70 -7.11 -17.96 -3.45
C ARG A 70 -7.88 -16.77 -4.00
N SER A 71 -8.35 -15.88 -3.13
CA SER A 71 -9.26 -14.78 -3.51
C SER A 71 -8.67 -13.88 -4.59
N VAL A 72 -7.41 -13.45 -4.45
CA VAL A 72 -6.76 -12.58 -5.45
C VAL A 72 -6.61 -13.25 -6.82
N ARG A 73 -6.47 -14.58 -6.87
CA ARG A 73 -6.33 -15.32 -8.13
C ARG A 73 -7.66 -15.55 -8.83
N THR A 74 -8.73 -15.77 -8.06
CA THR A 74 -10.05 -16.10 -8.59
C THR A 74 -10.92 -14.87 -8.83
N MET A 75 -10.89 -13.90 -7.92
CA MET A 75 -11.73 -12.68 -7.94
C MET A 75 -11.02 -11.56 -8.70
N LYS A 76 -10.88 -11.75 -10.01
CA LYS A 76 -10.11 -10.87 -10.90
C LYS A 76 -10.75 -9.49 -11.06
N ASP A 77 -12.05 -9.36 -10.82
CA ASP A 77 -12.77 -8.10 -10.89
C ASP A 77 -13.04 -7.50 -9.51
N SER A 78 -12.23 -7.89 -8.51
CA SER A 78 -12.31 -7.28 -7.18
C SER A 78 -11.72 -5.87 -7.17
N SER A 79 -12.31 -4.97 -6.37
CA SER A 79 -11.84 -3.59 -6.21
C SER A 79 -10.33 -3.50 -5.97
N LEU A 80 -9.82 -4.37 -5.09
CA LEU A 80 -8.41 -4.51 -4.76
C LEU A 80 -7.55 -4.94 -5.95
N VAL A 81 -7.97 -5.96 -6.72
CA VAL A 81 -7.22 -6.40 -7.92
C VAL A 81 -7.25 -5.32 -8.99
N ARG A 82 -8.41 -4.71 -9.24
CA ARG A 82 -8.59 -3.64 -10.24
C ARG A 82 -7.76 -2.41 -9.90
N ALA A 83 -7.63 -2.04 -8.63
CA ALA A 83 -6.71 -1.00 -8.17
C ALA A 83 -5.25 -1.35 -8.48
N ALA A 84 -4.85 -2.60 -8.23
CA ALA A 84 -3.49 -3.05 -8.56
C ALA A 84 -3.21 -3.05 -10.07
N GLU A 85 -4.21 -3.40 -10.89
CA GLU A 85 -4.12 -3.34 -12.34
C GLU A 85 -4.04 -1.91 -12.88
N ALA A 86 -4.75 -0.95 -12.27
CA ALA A 86 -4.66 0.45 -12.65
C ALA A 86 -3.21 0.97 -12.54
N VAL A 87 -2.47 0.56 -11.50
CA VAL A 87 -1.05 0.91 -11.37
C VAL A 87 -0.19 0.19 -12.40
N ARG A 88 -0.39 -1.13 -12.58
CA ARG A 88 0.33 -1.92 -13.60
C ARG A 88 0.19 -1.31 -15.00
N ASP A 89 -1.01 -0.85 -15.33
CA ASP A 89 -1.38 -0.33 -16.65
C ASP A 89 -1.03 1.16 -16.82
N GLY A 90 -0.37 1.79 -15.85
CA GLY A 90 0.04 3.19 -15.90
C GLY A 90 -1.13 4.18 -15.83
N LYS A 91 -2.30 3.74 -15.34
CA LYS A 91 -3.48 4.59 -15.11
C LYS A 91 -3.50 5.21 -13.71
N ALA A 92 -2.73 4.64 -12.79
CA ALA A 92 -2.51 5.16 -11.44
C ALA A 92 -1.02 5.07 -11.09
N CYS A 93 -0.54 5.93 -10.18
CA CYS A 93 0.86 5.88 -9.73
C CYS A 93 1.08 5.01 -8.48
N ALA A 94 0.02 4.77 -7.71
CA ALA A 94 0.03 3.97 -6.49
C ALA A 94 -1.37 3.42 -6.20
N MET A 95 -1.46 2.46 -5.28
CA MET A 95 -2.74 2.01 -4.73
C MET A 95 -2.75 2.09 -3.20
N VAL A 96 -3.94 2.27 -2.63
CA VAL A 96 -4.20 2.22 -1.19
C VAL A 96 -5.41 1.33 -0.94
N SER A 97 -5.34 0.47 0.07
CA SER A 97 -6.47 -0.35 0.54
C SER A 97 -6.37 -0.50 2.06
N ALA A 98 -7.52 -0.40 2.74
CA ALA A 98 -7.68 -0.80 4.13
C ALA A 98 -8.30 -2.21 4.25
N GLY A 99 -8.36 -2.95 3.13
CA GLY A 99 -8.86 -4.31 3.05
C GLY A 99 -7.88 -5.35 3.59
N ASN A 100 -8.14 -6.63 3.26
CA ASN A 100 -7.30 -7.74 3.71
C ASN A 100 -5.83 -7.55 3.31
N THR A 101 -4.93 -7.47 4.30
CA THR A 101 -3.49 -7.21 4.10
C THR A 101 -2.83 -8.23 3.17
N GLY A 102 -3.13 -9.51 3.37
CA GLY A 102 -2.57 -10.60 2.55
C GLY A 102 -3.05 -10.51 1.09
N ALA A 103 -4.32 -10.16 0.88
CA ALA A 103 -4.88 -9.97 -0.45
C ALA A 103 -4.26 -8.75 -1.13
N THR A 104 -4.09 -7.64 -0.39
CA THR A 104 -3.45 -6.40 -0.87
C THR A 104 -2.04 -6.68 -1.37
N MET A 105 -1.22 -7.33 -0.53
CA MET A 105 0.13 -7.73 -0.90
C MET A 105 0.12 -8.72 -2.08
N GLY A 106 -0.79 -9.70 -2.07
CA GLY A 106 -0.93 -10.68 -3.14
C GLY A 106 -1.25 -10.05 -4.49
N ALA A 107 -2.17 -9.08 -4.53
CA ALA A 107 -2.55 -8.39 -5.75
C ALA A 107 -1.41 -7.52 -6.28
N ALA A 108 -0.73 -6.77 -5.42
CA ALA A 108 0.44 -5.98 -5.80
C ALA A 108 1.53 -6.89 -6.41
N LEU A 109 1.84 -8.02 -5.77
CA LEU A 109 2.83 -8.97 -6.28
C LEU A 109 2.45 -9.60 -7.62
N LEU A 110 1.19 -10.01 -7.79
CA LEU A 110 0.72 -10.67 -9.00
C LEU A 110 0.55 -9.69 -10.18
N ARG A 111 0.18 -8.43 -9.92
CA ARG A 111 -0.14 -7.45 -10.97
C ARG A 111 1.00 -6.49 -11.24
N MET A 112 1.56 -5.85 -10.21
CA MET A 112 2.64 -4.86 -10.34
C MET A 112 4.02 -5.49 -10.41
N LYS A 113 4.19 -6.68 -9.83
CA LYS A 113 5.48 -7.36 -9.64
C LYS A 113 6.41 -6.57 -8.72
N ARG A 114 7.57 -7.15 -8.45
CA ARG A 114 8.61 -6.54 -7.62
C ARG A 114 9.57 -5.73 -8.47
N LEU A 115 10.29 -4.81 -7.83
CA LEU A 115 11.47 -4.18 -8.41
C LEU A 115 12.52 -5.24 -8.79
N GLY A 116 13.24 -4.99 -9.88
CA GLY A 116 14.32 -5.86 -10.33
C GLY A 116 15.40 -6.01 -9.24
N GLY A 117 15.84 -7.25 -8.99
CA GLY A 117 16.83 -7.56 -7.94
C GLY A 117 16.25 -7.73 -6.53
N VAL A 118 15.02 -7.30 -6.26
CA VAL A 118 14.37 -7.49 -4.95
C VAL A 118 13.81 -8.91 -4.83
N GLY A 119 14.33 -9.66 -3.85
CA GLY A 119 14.03 -11.07 -3.62
C GLY A 119 12.66 -11.31 -3.00
N ARG A 120 12.22 -10.44 -2.08
CA ARG A 120 10.88 -10.42 -1.45
C ARG A 120 10.47 -8.98 -1.11
N PRO A 121 9.16 -8.65 -1.12
CA PRO A 121 8.70 -7.40 -0.53
C PRO A 121 8.78 -7.47 1.00
N ALA A 122 8.66 -6.34 1.67
CA ALA A 122 8.52 -6.25 3.12
C ALA A 122 7.45 -5.22 3.49
N ILE A 123 6.77 -5.41 4.62
CA ILE A 123 5.86 -4.40 5.20
C ILE A 123 6.71 -3.42 5.99
N ALA A 124 6.77 -2.18 5.53
CA ALA A 124 7.40 -1.07 6.24
C ALA A 124 6.41 -0.48 7.27
N THR A 125 6.72 -0.58 8.55
CA THR A 125 5.88 -0.03 9.62
C THR A 125 6.63 1.07 10.37
N PRO A 126 6.25 2.35 10.21
CA PRO A 126 6.75 3.42 11.04
C PRO A 126 6.24 3.30 12.48
N ILE A 127 7.13 3.05 13.43
CA ILE A 127 6.85 2.95 14.86
C ILE A 127 7.22 4.28 15.53
N PRO A 128 6.32 4.89 16.33
CA PRO A 128 6.63 6.09 17.11
C PRO A 128 7.86 5.89 18.00
N ASN A 129 8.75 6.88 18.03
CA ASN A 129 9.95 6.88 18.87
C ASN A 129 9.92 8.11 19.79
N PRO A 130 9.55 7.97 21.07
CA PRO A 130 9.42 9.11 21.99
C PRO A 130 10.71 9.95 22.17
N GLY A 131 11.88 9.40 21.85
CA GLY A 131 13.17 10.10 21.95
C GLY A 131 13.65 10.73 20.64
N SER A 132 12.80 10.80 19.61
CA SER A 132 13.18 11.25 18.26
C SER A 132 12.02 11.94 17.55
N ASP A 133 12.31 13.00 16.80
CA ASP A 133 11.31 13.65 15.94
C ASP A 133 10.88 12.76 14.76
N ASN A 134 11.67 11.71 14.48
CA ASN A 134 11.42 10.73 13.42
C ASN A 134 11.02 9.35 13.98
N PRO A 135 10.13 8.61 13.29
CA PRO A 135 9.80 7.26 13.67
C PRO A 135 10.95 6.28 13.38
N THR A 136 10.92 5.13 14.05
CA THR A 136 11.74 3.97 13.69
C THR A 136 10.96 3.14 12.67
N VAL A 137 11.51 2.92 11.48
CA VAL A 137 10.85 2.10 10.45
C VAL A 137 11.22 0.62 10.65
N LEU A 138 10.26 -0.20 11.06
CA LEU A 138 10.42 -1.65 11.18
C LEU A 138 10.14 -2.33 9.83
N LEU A 139 11.07 -3.20 9.42
CA LEU A 139 10.98 -4.06 8.24
C LEU A 139 11.60 -5.42 8.58
N ASP A 140 10.96 -6.57 8.35
CA ASP A 140 9.60 -6.79 7.85
C ASP A 140 8.58 -6.94 8.98
N ALA A 141 7.41 -6.32 8.86
CA ALA A 141 6.32 -6.39 9.84
C ALA A 141 5.22 -7.42 9.51
N GLY A 142 5.46 -8.34 8.58
CA GLY A 142 4.57 -9.49 8.35
C GLY A 142 4.28 -9.84 6.89
N ALA A 143 5.07 -9.35 5.92
CA ALA A 143 4.97 -9.86 4.54
C ALA A 143 5.47 -11.31 4.42
N ASN A 144 6.48 -11.68 5.21
CA ASN A 144 7.17 -12.95 5.13
C ASN A 144 7.19 -13.61 6.52
N ALA A 145 6.82 -14.89 6.57
CA ALA A 145 6.91 -15.69 7.81
C ALA A 145 8.35 -16.14 8.12
N GLU A 146 9.18 -16.28 7.08
CA GLU A 146 10.59 -16.66 7.17
C GLU A 146 11.40 -15.71 6.30
N CYS A 147 12.61 -15.37 6.76
CA CYS A 147 13.52 -14.48 6.03
C CYS A 147 14.92 -15.08 5.94
N THR A 148 15.56 -14.94 4.79
CA THR A 148 16.99 -15.26 4.64
C THR A 148 17.84 -14.03 4.97
N PRO A 149 19.13 -14.20 5.31
CA PRO A 149 20.03 -13.08 5.57
C PRO A 149 20.10 -12.07 4.40
N GLU A 150 20.07 -12.56 3.16
CA GLU A 150 20.12 -11.72 1.96
C GLU A 150 18.88 -10.82 1.86
N TRP A 151 17.70 -11.31 2.26
CA TRP A 151 16.49 -10.49 2.27
C TRP A 151 16.57 -9.42 3.35
N LEU A 152 17.11 -9.72 4.53
CA LEU A 152 17.30 -8.72 5.59
C LEU A 152 18.21 -7.57 5.14
N VAL A 153 19.26 -7.85 4.38
CA VAL A 153 20.10 -6.81 3.76
C VAL A 153 19.30 -5.95 2.78
N GLN A 154 18.46 -6.56 1.94
CA GLN A 154 17.61 -5.81 1.02
C GLN A 154 16.56 -4.97 1.77
N PHE A 155 15.99 -5.48 2.86
CA PHE A 155 15.03 -4.76 3.70
C PHE A 155 15.69 -3.54 4.35
N ALA A 156 16.93 -3.68 4.83
CA ALA A 156 17.72 -2.56 5.31
C ALA A 156 17.93 -1.48 4.24
N GLN A 157 18.28 -1.87 3.00
CA GLN A 157 18.48 -0.93 1.89
C GLN A 157 17.18 -0.20 1.49
N MET A 158 16.06 -0.93 1.39
CA MET A 158 14.75 -0.36 1.09
C MET A 158 14.28 0.56 2.22
N GLY A 159 14.44 0.14 3.48
CA GLY A 159 14.08 0.92 4.66
C GLY A 159 14.86 2.21 4.79
N ALA A 160 16.18 2.17 4.58
CA ALA A 160 17.01 3.37 4.56
C ALA A 160 16.58 4.33 3.44
N THR A 161 16.29 3.81 2.24
CA THR A 161 15.79 4.63 1.13
C THR A 161 14.45 5.27 1.45
N TYR A 162 13.50 4.50 2.00
CA TYR A 162 12.20 5.00 2.44
C TYR A 162 12.35 6.07 3.52
N ALA A 163 13.16 5.84 4.54
CA ALA A 163 13.38 6.78 5.64
C ALA A 163 13.99 8.10 5.15
N ARG A 164 14.96 8.03 4.23
CA ARG A 164 15.54 9.22 3.61
C ARG A 164 14.52 10.04 2.85
N HIS A 165 13.73 9.42 1.98
CA HIS A 165 12.79 10.14 1.13
C HIS A 165 11.51 10.58 1.85
N ARG A 166 10.99 9.77 2.78
CA ARG A 166 9.73 10.06 3.47
C ARG A 166 9.91 10.98 4.67
N TYR A 167 11.02 10.85 5.40
CA TYR A 167 11.26 11.58 6.66
C TYR A 167 12.45 12.53 6.58
N GLY A 168 13.12 12.66 5.43
CA GLY A 168 14.24 13.59 5.25
C GLY A 168 15.50 13.22 6.04
N ILE A 169 15.64 11.97 6.45
CA ILE A 169 16.81 11.50 7.22
C ILE A 169 17.95 11.23 6.24
N GLU A 170 18.93 12.13 6.11
CA GLU A 170 20.00 12.00 5.11
C GLU A 170 20.82 10.70 5.25
N ALA A 171 21.18 10.38 6.50
CA ALA A 171 21.93 9.18 6.86
C ALA A 171 21.13 8.31 7.87
N PRO A 172 20.14 7.52 7.40
CA PRO A 172 19.36 6.65 8.27
C PRO A 172 20.25 5.60 8.92
N ARG A 173 20.15 5.47 10.25
CA ARG A 173 20.79 4.36 10.96
C ARG A 173 20.00 3.08 10.73
N VAL A 174 20.70 2.01 10.40
CA VAL A 174 20.12 0.67 10.23
C VAL A 174 20.54 -0.18 11.42
N GLY A 175 19.58 -0.78 12.11
CA GLY A 175 19.82 -1.75 13.17
C GLY A 175 19.21 -3.09 12.80
N LEU A 176 19.91 -4.18 13.12
CA LEU A 176 19.36 -5.53 13.05
C LEU A 176 18.76 -5.85 14.42
N LEU A 177 17.46 -6.12 14.46
CA LEU A 177 16.82 -6.59 15.69
C LEU A 177 17.36 -7.98 16.02
N SER A 178 17.94 -8.11 17.21
CA SER A 178 18.54 -9.34 17.72
C SER A 178 18.21 -9.49 19.21
N ILE A 179 18.56 -10.63 19.79
CA ILE A 179 18.40 -10.90 21.22
C ILE A 179 19.50 -10.24 22.09
N GLY A 180 20.54 -9.67 21.48
CA GLY A 180 21.70 -9.10 22.14
C GLY A 180 22.44 -8.09 21.26
N GLU A 181 23.42 -7.40 21.84
CA GLU A 181 24.24 -6.38 21.18
C GLU A 181 25.56 -6.95 20.61
N GLU A 182 25.84 -8.22 20.91
CA GLU A 182 27.05 -8.89 20.45
C GLU A 182 27.10 -8.99 18.90
N PRO A 183 28.28 -8.79 18.27
CA PRO A 183 28.45 -8.92 16.82
C PRO A 183 28.22 -10.32 16.26
#